data_AF-A0A2V8LJV5-F1
#
_entry.id   AF-A0A2V8LJV5-F1
#
_cell.length_a   1.000
_cell.length_b   1.000
_cell.length_c   1.000
_cell.angle_alpha   90.00
_cell.angle_beta   90.00
_cell.angle_gamma   90.00
#
_symmetry.space_group_name_H-M   'P 1'
#
loop_
_entity.id
_entity.type
_entity.pdbx_description
1 polymer ?
#
loop_
_entity_poly.entity_id
_entity_poly.type
_entity_poly.pdbx_seq_one_letter_code
_entity_poly.pdbx_strand_id
1 'polypeptide(L)'
;MAEPLRIMSLHALEYCERLFYLEEVEEMRVADERVYAGRRLHVEIEKKDDARKGNVLSRPDVVRRKKKATKPNANPEPAWAQRAESQQPVQDPEETEGERVTLSLESEKWGLTGKIDCIRRRDGMLIPYEHKRGRSARTPDNKPEAWASDRLQVIAYAALLAESTGQKVTEGRVRYHADNVMVRVPIDDQALDDLKHSISRARLLQSTIERPPVTENERLCVKCSLAPVCLPEEARLASMLSELPPEAREVRQLKLFPADDDRRTLHVLTHGARIGRKGDRLEVSVLGEAPQLHPSREIGQIVLHGFAQISTQALRMCGQQEIGVHWITTGGRYSGAWVSGTGSVQRRIRQYRAFTDSELCLQLAIRLAEARARGQLSFLLRSSREAERSSPEMQSSIKAIRKLLSPMLRATSIDSLRGYEGGIGAYYFRALPDLIVPEAGEEMKPDGRSRRPPRDRCNALLSFGYALLLKDVMNAIMVVGLDPSLGFFHRPRSQAPPLALDLMELFRVPLVDLPVIASINRKQWDIETDFDIAGQQVWLSDEGRKKLISIYERRKSDYWRHPVLRRSLSYSRIMELEVRLLEKEWMNEGGLFARMRLR
;
A
#
# COMPACT_ATOMS: atom_id res chain seq x y z
N MET A 1 2.50 6.70 -32.67
CA MET A 1 3.51 7.58 -32.06
C MET A 1 3.55 7.27 -30.58
N ALA A 2 4.73 7.16 -29.96
CA ALA A 2 4.83 6.93 -28.52
C ALA A 2 4.37 8.21 -27.79
N GLU A 3 3.61 8.07 -26.71
CA GLU A 3 3.21 9.23 -25.90
C GLU A 3 4.46 10.00 -25.41
N PRO A 4 4.41 11.34 -25.37
CA PRO A 4 5.54 12.14 -24.90
C PRO A 4 5.85 11.85 -23.42
N LEU A 5 7.14 11.75 -23.08
CA LEU A 5 7.57 11.58 -21.69
C LEU A 5 7.37 12.88 -20.92
N ARG A 6 6.85 12.77 -19.70
CA ARG A 6 6.76 13.93 -18.81
C ARG A 6 8.15 14.32 -18.33
N ILE A 7 8.51 15.59 -18.33
CA ILE A 7 9.83 16.01 -17.78
C ILE A 7 10.02 15.55 -16.33
N MET A 8 8.95 15.52 -15.53
CA MET A 8 8.98 15.00 -14.16
C MET A 8 9.40 13.53 -14.09
N SER A 9 9.12 12.72 -15.11
CA SER A 9 9.56 11.33 -15.11
C SER A 9 11.06 11.21 -15.27
N LEU A 10 11.70 12.10 -16.04
CA LEU A 10 13.16 12.11 -16.16
C LEU A 10 13.85 12.45 -14.82
N HIS A 11 13.22 13.29 -14.00
CA HIS A 11 13.67 13.53 -12.63
C HIS A 11 13.66 12.24 -11.79
N ALA A 12 12.56 11.47 -11.87
CA ALA A 12 12.45 10.19 -11.19
C ALA A 12 13.48 9.16 -11.68
N LEU A 13 13.78 9.15 -12.98
CA LEU A 13 14.77 8.27 -13.60
C LEU A 13 16.17 8.49 -13.02
N GLU A 14 16.62 9.75 -13.03
CA GLU A 14 17.92 10.14 -12.48
C GLU A 14 17.98 9.97 -10.97
N TYR A 15 16.85 10.10 -10.27
CA TYR A 15 16.78 9.76 -8.86
C TYR A 15 16.97 8.27 -8.63
N CYS A 16 16.21 7.42 -9.34
CA CYS A 16 16.34 5.97 -9.30
C CYS A 16 15.54 5.35 -10.46
N GLU A 17 16.18 4.53 -11.29
CA GLU A 17 15.49 3.86 -12.41
C GLU A 17 14.28 3.04 -11.97
N ARG A 18 14.37 2.40 -10.79
CA ARG A 18 13.24 1.67 -10.23
C ARG A 18 12.12 2.60 -9.79
N LEU A 19 12.41 3.79 -9.29
CA LEU A 19 11.38 4.79 -9.00
C LEU A 19 10.63 5.17 -10.28
N PHE A 20 11.36 5.53 -11.34
CA PHE A 20 10.77 5.78 -12.66
C PHE A 20 9.90 4.62 -13.13
N TYR A 21 10.41 3.39 -13.04
CA TYR A 21 9.67 2.20 -13.48
C TYR A 21 8.35 2.04 -12.71
N LEU A 22 8.38 2.20 -11.39
CA LEU A 22 7.20 2.08 -10.55
C LEU A 22 6.16 3.20 -10.84
N GLU A 23 6.61 4.43 -11.10
CA GLU A 23 5.73 5.58 -11.34
C GLU A 23 5.16 5.65 -12.76
N GLU A 24 5.98 5.33 -13.77
CA GLU A 24 5.64 5.54 -15.18
C GLU A 24 5.26 4.27 -15.93
N VAL A 25 5.77 3.10 -15.50
CA VAL A 25 5.50 1.83 -16.17
C VAL A 25 4.44 1.02 -15.40
N GLU A 26 4.50 1.06 -14.07
CA GLU A 26 3.50 0.42 -13.21
C GLU A 26 2.42 1.39 -12.69
N GLU A 27 2.52 2.68 -13.05
CA GLU A 27 1.57 3.75 -12.73
C GLU A 27 1.23 3.89 -11.23
N MET A 28 2.18 3.56 -10.36
CA MET A 28 1.95 3.64 -8.92
C MET A 28 2.29 5.01 -8.38
N ARG A 29 1.39 5.53 -7.56
CA ARG A 29 1.60 6.76 -6.82
C ARG A 29 1.23 6.53 -5.38
N VAL A 30 2.16 6.79 -4.47
CA VAL A 30 1.88 6.89 -3.04
C VAL A 30 1.96 8.35 -2.67
N ALA A 31 0.83 8.89 -2.21
CA ALA A 31 0.77 10.27 -1.76
C ALA A 31 1.45 10.38 -0.39
N ASP A 32 2.64 10.97 -0.34
CA ASP A 32 3.35 11.30 0.90
C ASP A 32 3.26 12.82 1.17
N GLU A 33 3.35 13.22 2.43
CA GLU A 33 3.32 14.59 2.93
C GLU A 33 4.29 15.50 2.16
N ARG A 34 5.41 14.92 1.68
CA ARG A 34 6.42 15.62 0.86
C ARG A 34 5.96 15.99 -0.54
N VAL A 35 5.14 15.14 -1.19
CA VAL A 35 4.55 15.44 -2.50
C VAL A 35 3.58 16.61 -2.37
N TYR A 36 2.79 16.62 -1.29
CA TYR A 36 1.91 17.76 -0.96
C TYR A 36 2.71 19.02 -0.60
N ALA A 37 3.80 18.87 0.15
CA ALA A 37 4.69 19.97 0.51
C ALA A 37 5.32 20.64 -0.72
N GLY A 38 5.82 19.86 -1.70
CA GLY A 38 6.35 20.39 -2.96
C GLY A 38 5.32 21.26 -3.68
N ARG A 39 4.09 20.73 -3.90
CA ARG A 39 3.00 21.48 -4.54
C ARG A 39 2.63 22.76 -3.77
N ARG A 40 2.64 22.73 -2.44
CA ARG A 40 2.41 23.91 -1.60
C ARG A 40 3.45 25.00 -1.85
N LEU A 41 4.72 24.66 -2.14
CA LEU A 41 5.75 25.66 -2.47
C LEU A 41 5.36 26.46 -3.70
N HIS A 42 4.98 25.79 -4.78
CA HIS A 42 4.66 26.47 -6.05
C HIS A 42 3.47 27.42 -5.85
N VAL A 43 2.45 26.99 -5.10
CA VAL A 43 1.30 27.83 -4.73
C VAL A 43 1.70 29.00 -3.81
N GLU A 44 2.60 28.79 -2.85
CA GLU A 44 3.11 29.85 -1.98
C GLU A 44 3.94 30.89 -2.74
N ILE A 45 4.76 30.47 -3.70
CA ILE A 45 5.53 31.37 -4.57
C ILE A 45 4.58 32.12 -5.50
N GLU A 46 3.60 31.45 -6.13
CA GLU A 46 2.54 32.12 -6.91
C GLU A 46 1.84 33.21 -6.09
N LYS A 47 1.41 32.91 -4.86
CA LYS A 47 0.77 33.89 -3.96
C LYS A 47 1.70 35.05 -3.58
N LYS A 48 2.99 34.80 -3.36
CA LYS A 48 3.97 35.85 -3.02
C LYS A 48 4.24 36.77 -4.21
N ASP A 49 4.28 36.23 -5.43
CA ASP A 49 4.46 37.02 -6.66
C ASP A 49 3.20 37.82 -7.01
N ASP A 50 2.00 37.23 -6.85
CA ASP A 50 0.73 37.94 -7.03
C ASP A 50 0.57 39.09 -6.02
N ALA A 51 0.99 38.88 -4.77
CA ALA A 51 1.03 39.92 -3.74
C ALA A 51 2.02 41.05 -4.06
N ARG A 52 3.10 40.77 -4.80
CA ARG A 52 4.08 41.77 -5.27
C ARG A 52 3.61 42.53 -6.51
N LYS A 53 2.86 41.88 -7.42
CA LYS A 53 2.25 42.50 -8.60
C LYS A 53 1.00 43.34 -8.27
N GLY A 54 0.46 43.21 -7.05
CA GLY A 54 -0.69 43.94 -6.56
C GLY A 54 -0.39 45.39 -6.18
N ASN A 55 -0.07 46.26 -7.15
CA ASN A 55 -0.27 47.71 -7.01
C ASN A 55 -0.54 48.43 -8.35
N VAL A 56 -1.28 47.77 -9.26
CA VAL A 56 -1.85 48.43 -10.45
C VAL A 56 -3.35 48.20 -10.45
N LEU A 57 -4.07 49.13 -9.84
CA LEU A 57 -5.54 49.24 -9.95
C LEU A 57 -5.88 50.02 -11.21
N SER A 58 -6.40 49.35 -12.23
CA SER A 58 -7.18 49.98 -13.29
C SER A 58 -8.36 49.09 -13.68
N ARG A 59 -9.42 49.11 -12.85
CA ARG A 59 -10.81 48.90 -13.31
C ARG A 59 -11.73 49.90 -12.62
N PRO A 60 -12.69 50.51 -13.33
CA PRO A 60 -13.48 51.61 -12.83
C PRO A 60 -14.56 51.14 -11.83
N ASP A 61 -14.90 52.09 -10.96
CA ASP A 61 -15.82 51.99 -9.84
C ASP A 61 -17.13 51.22 -10.15
N VAL A 62 -17.35 50.15 -9.39
CA VAL A 62 -18.69 49.64 -9.13
C VAL A 62 -18.91 49.65 -7.61
N VAL A 63 -19.66 50.66 -7.17
CA VAL A 63 -20.10 50.86 -5.79
C VAL A 63 -20.91 49.64 -5.34
N ARG A 64 -20.34 48.82 -4.45
CA ARG A 64 -21.10 47.83 -3.67
C ARG A 64 -21.18 48.25 -2.20
N ARG A 65 -22.42 48.54 -1.78
CA ARG A 65 -22.84 48.89 -0.42
C ARG A 65 -22.27 47.95 0.65
N LYS A 66 -21.69 48.54 1.70
CA LYS A 66 -21.27 47.89 2.95
C LYS A 66 -22.47 47.20 3.64
N LYS A 67 -22.36 45.90 3.90
CA LYS A 67 -23.09 45.23 5.00
C LYS A 67 -22.09 44.94 6.12
N LYS A 68 -22.34 45.53 7.29
CA LYS A 68 -21.64 45.26 8.56
C LYS A 68 -21.83 43.79 8.91
N ALA A 69 -20.73 43.06 9.10
CA ALA A 69 -20.70 41.80 9.81
C ALA A 69 -19.66 41.89 10.93
N THR A 70 -20.12 41.55 12.13
CA THR A 70 -19.47 41.52 13.43
C THR A 70 -18.28 40.55 13.47
N LYS A 71 -17.16 41.00 14.06
CA LYS A 71 -16.02 40.15 14.45
C LYS A 71 -16.39 39.27 15.65
N PRO A 72 -15.88 38.03 15.71
CA PRO A 72 -15.47 37.44 16.97
C PRO A 72 -13.96 37.18 17.04
N ASN A 73 -13.46 37.30 18.27
CA ASN A 73 -12.10 37.21 18.79
C ASN A 73 -11.09 36.31 18.07
N ALA A 74 -9.89 36.88 17.86
CA ALA A 74 -8.65 36.15 17.64
C ALA A 74 -8.03 35.76 18.99
N ASN A 75 -7.63 34.49 19.13
CA ASN A 75 -6.72 34.03 20.19
C ASN A 75 -5.27 34.43 19.84
N PRO A 76 -4.39 34.63 20.85
CA PRO A 76 -3.03 35.10 20.63
C PRO A 76 -2.15 34.00 20.01
N GLU A 77 -1.25 34.41 19.11
CA GLU A 77 -0.26 33.55 18.47
C GLU A 77 0.76 33.00 19.50
N PRO A 78 1.26 31.76 19.33
CA PRO A 78 2.27 31.19 20.21
C PRO A 78 3.68 31.76 19.95
N ALA A 79 4.46 31.84 21.03
CA ALA A 79 5.74 32.53 21.21
C ALA A 79 6.96 32.08 20.36
N TRP A 80 6.77 31.38 19.24
CA TRP A 80 7.86 31.09 18.30
C TRP A 80 8.05 32.20 17.25
N ALA A 81 7.14 33.18 17.19
CA ALA A 81 7.12 34.26 16.20
C ALA A 81 8.06 35.47 16.50
N GLN A 82 8.91 35.42 17.53
CA GLN A 82 9.69 36.60 17.99
C GLN A 82 11.22 36.44 18.00
N ARG A 83 11.80 35.46 17.28
CA ARG A 83 13.28 35.37 17.17
C ARG A 83 13.74 35.04 15.76
N ALA A 84 13.78 36.05 14.90
CA ALA A 84 14.63 36.11 13.71
C ALA A 84 14.72 37.54 13.16
N GLU A 85 15.21 38.49 13.97
CA GLU A 85 15.61 39.81 13.50
C GLU A 85 17.07 40.03 13.87
N SER A 86 17.98 39.75 12.92
CA SER A 86 19.25 40.46 12.70
C SER A 86 20.13 39.66 11.75
N GLN A 87 19.86 39.75 10.45
CA GLN A 87 20.85 39.61 9.37
C GLN A 87 20.14 40.02 8.08
N GLN A 88 20.39 41.26 7.64
CA GLN A 88 19.96 41.73 6.33
C GLN A 88 20.59 40.83 5.26
N PRO A 89 19.81 40.29 4.30
CA PRO A 89 20.40 39.63 3.16
C PRO A 89 21.11 40.69 2.30
N VAL A 90 22.40 40.48 2.06
CA VAL A 90 23.15 41.17 1.01
C VAL A 90 22.42 40.88 -0.32
N GLN A 91 21.82 41.92 -0.90
CA GLN A 91 21.19 41.85 -2.21
C GLN A 91 22.28 41.92 -3.28
N ASP A 92 22.38 40.89 -4.11
CA ASP A 92 23.16 40.92 -5.35
C ASP A 92 22.50 41.91 -6.33
N PRO A 93 23.20 42.91 -6.90
CA PRO A 93 22.59 44.00 -7.68
C PRO A 93 22.11 43.66 -9.11
N GLU A 94 21.93 42.39 -9.48
CA GLU A 94 21.59 41.97 -10.86
C GLU A 94 20.28 41.16 -10.97
N GLU A 95 19.23 41.54 -10.22
CA GLU A 95 17.87 41.06 -10.46
C GLU A 95 17.12 41.97 -11.46
N THR A 96 17.48 41.89 -12.74
CA THR A 96 16.60 42.41 -13.80
C THR A 96 15.34 41.55 -13.87
N GLU A 97 14.21 42.19 -13.59
CA GLU A 97 12.86 41.62 -13.52
C GLU A 97 12.41 41.02 -14.86
N GLY A 98 12.37 39.69 -14.93
CA GLY A 98 11.70 38.97 -16.02
C GLY A 98 10.27 38.60 -15.64
N GLU A 99 9.33 38.85 -16.55
CA GLU A 99 7.92 38.44 -16.41
C GLU A 99 7.83 36.91 -16.27
N ARG A 100 7.26 36.43 -15.16
CA ARG A 100 7.05 35.00 -14.92
C ARG A 100 5.95 34.49 -15.85
N VAL A 101 6.36 33.79 -16.91
CA VAL A 101 5.44 33.09 -17.82
C VAL A 101 5.42 31.61 -17.46
N THR A 102 4.23 31.07 -17.32
CA THR A 102 4.01 29.64 -17.18
C THR A 102 3.59 29.07 -18.53
N LEU A 103 4.36 28.12 -19.06
CA LEU A 103 4.07 27.48 -20.34
C LEU A 103 3.97 25.96 -20.16
N SER A 104 2.90 25.38 -20.70
CA SER A 104 2.83 23.94 -20.95
C SER A 104 3.29 23.71 -22.38
N LEU A 105 4.41 23.02 -22.55
CA LEU A 105 5.03 22.76 -23.84
C LEU A 105 5.11 21.26 -24.11
N GLU A 106 4.99 20.91 -25.38
CA GLU A 106 5.21 19.57 -25.90
C GLU A 106 6.17 19.66 -27.09
N SER A 107 7.08 18.71 -27.20
CA SER A 107 8.06 18.60 -28.26
C SER A 107 7.92 17.24 -28.92
N GLU A 108 7.64 17.23 -30.22
CA GLU A 108 7.69 16.02 -31.04
C GLU A 108 9.13 15.55 -31.24
N LYS A 109 10.07 16.48 -31.42
CA LYS A 109 11.49 16.17 -31.66
C LYS A 109 12.14 15.41 -30.51
N TRP A 110 11.90 15.87 -29.28
CA TRP A 110 12.41 15.24 -28.08
C TRP A 110 11.45 14.19 -27.51
N GLY A 111 10.19 14.19 -27.96
CA GLY A 111 9.14 13.34 -27.42
C GLY A 111 8.91 13.63 -25.93
N LEU A 112 8.90 14.91 -25.56
CA LEU A 112 8.78 15.39 -24.17
C LEU A 112 7.56 16.30 -24.00
N THR A 113 6.96 16.28 -22.81
CA THR A 113 5.92 17.22 -22.39
C THR A 113 6.21 17.72 -20.98
N GLY A 114 5.93 19.00 -20.71
CA GLY A 114 6.20 19.57 -19.40
C GLY A 114 5.59 20.95 -19.21
N LYS A 115 5.25 21.23 -17.95
CA LYS A 115 4.88 22.58 -17.50
C LYS A 115 6.12 23.26 -16.92
N ILE A 116 6.49 24.39 -17.49
CA ILE A 116 7.57 25.26 -17.01
C ILE A 116 6.91 26.35 -16.16
N ASP A 117 7.12 26.30 -14.84
CA ASP A 117 6.43 27.21 -13.90
C ASP A 117 7.07 28.60 -13.80
N CYS A 118 8.32 28.75 -14.22
CA CYS A 118 9.03 30.02 -14.18
C CYS A 118 10.02 30.13 -15.34
N ILE A 119 9.75 31.04 -16.26
CA ILE A 119 10.68 31.48 -17.31
C ILE A 119 10.97 32.95 -17.04
N ARG A 120 12.23 33.35 -17.13
CA ARG A 120 12.62 34.77 -17.07
C ARG A 120 13.38 35.14 -18.33
N ARG A 121 13.15 36.36 -18.81
CA ARG A 121 13.92 36.93 -19.92
C ARG A 121 15.11 37.71 -19.36
N ARG A 122 16.31 37.41 -19.83
CA ARG A 122 17.54 38.15 -19.51
C ARG A 122 18.37 38.32 -20.77
N ASP A 123 18.76 39.56 -21.07
CA ASP A 123 19.55 39.90 -22.26
C ASP A 123 18.94 39.36 -23.58
N GLY A 124 17.61 39.38 -23.67
CA GLY A 124 16.85 38.87 -24.82
C GLY A 124 16.61 37.35 -24.82
N MET A 125 17.36 36.57 -24.04
CA MET A 125 17.26 35.11 -23.91
C MET A 125 16.22 34.69 -22.86
N LEU A 126 15.50 33.61 -23.14
CA LEU A 126 14.56 33.00 -22.19
C LEU A 126 15.27 31.90 -21.39
N ILE A 127 15.23 32.01 -20.06
CA ILE A 127 15.94 31.11 -19.14
C ILE A 127 14.89 30.41 -18.26
N PRO A 128 14.86 29.07 -18.22
CA PRO A 128 14.00 28.33 -17.30
C PRO A 128 14.58 28.36 -15.88
N TYR A 129 13.70 28.63 -14.91
CA TYR A 129 14.01 28.63 -13.47
C TYR A 129 13.22 27.52 -12.78
N GLU A 130 13.92 26.67 -12.05
CA GLU A 130 13.35 25.62 -11.22
C GLU A 130 13.53 25.94 -9.74
N HIS A 131 12.48 25.73 -8.92
CA HIS A 131 12.51 26.03 -7.49
C HIS A 131 12.39 24.76 -6.65
N LYS A 132 13.38 24.51 -5.78
CA LYS A 132 13.45 23.33 -4.92
C LYS A 132 13.45 23.73 -3.44
N ARG A 133 12.63 23.06 -2.63
CA ARG A 133 12.62 23.25 -1.16
C ARG A 133 13.91 22.77 -0.50
N GLY A 134 14.57 21.76 -1.07
CA GLY A 134 15.74 21.09 -0.49
C GLY A 134 17.04 21.91 -0.53
N ARG A 135 18.10 21.29 -0.01
CA ARG A 135 19.48 21.79 -0.09
C ARG A 135 20.10 21.42 -1.44
N SER A 136 21.05 22.23 -1.90
CA SER A 136 21.82 21.90 -3.11
C SER A 136 22.72 20.69 -2.83
N ALA A 137 23.12 19.98 -3.88
CA ALA A 137 24.26 19.08 -3.79
C ALA A 137 25.55 19.89 -3.55
N ARG A 138 26.63 19.19 -3.19
CA ARG A 138 27.93 19.78 -2.89
C ARG A 138 29.01 19.04 -3.67
N THR A 139 29.82 19.79 -4.42
CA THR A 139 31.03 19.25 -5.06
C THR A 139 32.00 18.73 -4.00
N PRO A 140 33.03 17.95 -4.38
CA PRO A 140 34.13 17.58 -3.47
C PRO A 140 34.78 18.80 -2.79
N ASP A 141 34.83 19.95 -3.48
CA ASP A 141 35.33 21.22 -2.97
C ASP A 141 34.28 22.03 -2.17
N ASN A 142 33.17 21.40 -1.77
CA ASN A 142 32.07 21.96 -0.99
C ASN A 142 31.33 23.15 -1.66
N LYS A 143 31.44 23.29 -2.99
CA LYS A 143 30.69 24.30 -3.75
C LYS A 143 29.27 23.82 -4.03
N PRO A 144 28.25 24.71 -3.99
CA PRO A 144 26.88 24.34 -4.34
C PRO A 144 26.78 23.87 -5.80
N GLU A 145 26.14 22.73 -6.01
CA GLU A 145 25.83 22.20 -7.34
C GLU A 145 24.39 21.68 -7.39
N ALA A 146 23.87 21.49 -8.61
CA ALA A 146 22.54 20.94 -8.80
C ALA A 146 22.61 19.42 -8.66
N TRP A 147 21.62 18.81 -7.99
CA TRP A 147 21.44 17.36 -8.05
C TRP A 147 21.28 16.93 -9.51
N ALA A 148 21.80 15.74 -9.87
CA ALA A 148 21.75 15.22 -11.24
C ALA A 148 20.31 15.25 -11.82
N SER A 149 19.31 14.88 -11.02
CA SER A 149 17.90 14.91 -11.41
C SER A 149 17.36 16.32 -11.62
N ASP A 150 17.73 17.29 -10.77
CA ASP A 150 17.33 18.69 -10.92
C ASP A 150 18.04 19.36 -12.11
N ARG A 151 19.31 19.00 -12.37
CA ARG A 151 20.07 19.41 -13.57
C ARG A 151 19.37 18.92 -14.83
N LEU A 152 19.06 17.63 -14.93
CA LEU A 152 18.40 17.05 -16.10
C LEU A 152 17.03 17.67 -16.36
N GLN A 153 16.24 17.90 -15.30
CA GLN A 153 14.93 18.55 -15.40
C GLN A 153 15.02 19.94 -16.06
N VAL A 154 16.01 20.75 -15.64
CA VAL A 154 16.20 22.09 -16.22
C VAL A 154 16.72 22.02 -17.65
N ILE A 155 17.59 21.07 -17.98
CA ILE A 155 18.05 20.83 -19.36
C ILE A 155 16.86 20.49 -20.27
N ALA A 156 15.96 19.63 -19.80
CA ALA A 156 14.75 19.26 -20.53
C ALA A 156 13.82 20.47 -20.76
N TYR A 157 13.66 21.35 -19.77
CA TYR A 157 12.91 22.60 -19.94
C TYR A 157 13.57 23.55 -20.94
N ALA A 158 14.89 23.69 -20.91
CA ALA A 158 15.63 24.50 -21.86
C ALA A 158 15.47 23.97 -23.30
N ALA A 159 15.51 22.64 -23.47
CA ALA A 159 15.31 22.00 -24.78
C ALA A 159 13.89 22.23 -25.33
N LEU A 160 12.84 22.08 -24.50
CA LEU A 160 11.45 22.40 -24.89
C LEU A 160 11.29 23.88 -25.27
N LEU A 161 11.88 24.76 -24.46
CA LEU A 161 11.77 26.20 -24.68
C LEU A 161 12.49 26.62 -25.97
N ALA A 162 13.67 26.06 -26.23
CA ALA A 162 14.45 26.35 -27.43
C ALA A 162 13.72 25.91 -28.71
N GLU A 163 13.05 24.77 -28.69
CA GLU A 163 12.25 24.30 -29.83
C GLU A 163 10.99 25.13 -30.03
N SER A 164 10.22 25.38 -28.96
CA SER A 164 8.95 26.12 -29.06
C SER A 164 9.12 27.57 -29.49
N THR A 165 10.24 28.21 -29.12
CA THR A 165 10.50 29.63 -29.41
C THR A 165 11.45 29.84 -30.58
N GLY A 166 12.13 28.79 -31.04
CA GLY A 166 13.20 28.86 -32.03
C GLY A 166 14.45 29.62 -31.54
N GLN A 167 14.53 29.98 -30.26
CA GLN A 167 15.66 30.71 -29.67
C GLN A 167 16.65 29.76 -28.99
N LYS A 168 17.94 30.05 -29.08
CA LYS A 168 18.95 29.27 -28.33
C LYS A 168 18.87 29.62 -26.84
N VAL A 169 18.69 28.59 -26.01
CA VAL A 169 18.78 28.69 -24.54
C VAL A 169 20.13 28.15 -24.12
N THR A 170 20.97 29.00 -23.51
CA THR A 170 22.37 28.66 -23.17
C THR A 170 22.56 28.30 -21.69
N GLU A 171 21.62 28.70 -20.84
CA GLU A 171 21.64 28.38 -19.42
C GLU A 171 20.23 28.14 -18.88
N GLY A 172 20.15 27.32 -17.83
CA GLY A 172 19.00 27.22 -16.94
C GLY A 172 19.44 27.40 -15.49
N ARG A 173 18.50 27.65 -14.58
CA ARG A 173 18.84 27.93 -13.17
C ARG A 173 17.98 27.13 -12.20
N VAL A 174 18.61 26.61 -11.14
CA VAL A 174 17.93 25.92 -10.03
C VAL A 174 18.10 26.72 -8.74
N ARG A 175 16.98 27.05 -8.10
CA ARG A 175 16.92 27.77 -6.83
C ARG A 175 16.65 26.81 -5.68
N TYR A 176 17.63 26.64 -4.78
CA TYR A 176 17.49 25.86 -3.56
C TYR A 176 17.14 26.78 -2.38
N HIS A 177 15.91 26.68 -1.87
CA HIS A 177 15.40 27.57 -0.82
C HIS A 177 15.98 27.27 0.57
N ALA A 178 16.33 26.01 0.88
CA ALA A 178 16.87 25.66 2.19
C ALA A 178 18.28 26.23 2.45
N ASP A 179 19.10 26.33 1.41
CA ASP A 179 20.47 26.88 1.51
C ASP A 179 20.54 28.31 0.97
N ASN A 180 19.43 28.85 0.48
CA ASN A 180 19.37 30.14 -0.17
C ASN A 180 20.40 30.30 -1.31
N VAL A 181 20.70 29.25 -2.08
CA VAL A 181 21.60 29.29 -3.24
C VAL A 181 20.86 29.21 -4.59
N MET A 182 21.42 29.85 -5.63
CA MET A 182 21.04 29.67 -7.04
C MET A 182 22.20 28.99 -7.77
N VAL A 183 21.92 27.86 -8.42
CA VAL A 183 22.91 27.12 -9.22
C VAL A 183 22.60 27.35 -10.70
N ARG A 184 23.62 27.69 -11.49
CA ARG A 184 23.53 27.80 -12.95
C ARG A 184 23.85 26.45 -13.59
N VAL A 185 23.04 26.06 -14.57
CA VAL A 185 23.20 24.83 -15.35
C VAL A 185 23.48 25.23 -16.80
N PRO A 186 24.69 24.98 -17.33
CA PRO A 186 24.99 25.27 -18.73
C PRO A 186 24.21 24.31 -19.64
N ILE A 187 23.69 24.83 -20.75
CA ILE A 187 22.99 24.07 -21.80
C ILE A 187 23.91 24.01 -23.02
N ASP A 188 24.90 23.12 -22.93
CA ASP A 188 25.85 22.82 -23.99
C ASP A 188 25.48 21.51 -24.71
N ASP A 189 26.27 21.13 -25.72
CA ASP A 189 26.03 19.91 -26.48
C ASP A 189 26.08 18.65 -25.59
N GLN A 190 26.95 18.64 -24.57
CA GLN A 190 27.02 17.56 -23.58
C GLN A 190 25.73 17.47 -22.76
N ALA A 191 25.17 18.59 -22.29
CA ALA A 191 23.89 18.60 -21.60
C ALA A 191 22.75 18.06 -22.47
N LEU A 192 22.73 18.42 -23.75
CA LEU A 192 21.74 17.90 -24.70
C LEU A 192 21.95 16.40 -24.98
N ASP A 193 23.17 15.92 -25.01
CA ASP A 193 23.49 14.49 -25.17
C ASP A 193 23.12 13.68 -23.92
N ASP A 194 23.36 14.21 -22.71
CA ASP A 194 22.87 13.63 -21.46
C ASP A 194 21.34 13.49 -21.50
N LEU A 195 20.62 14.52 -21.98
CA LEU A 195 19.17 14.48 -22.15
C LEU A 195 18.74 13.39 -23.14
N LYS A 196 19.38 13.27 -24.30
CA LYS A 196 19.10 12.19 -25.27
C LYS A 196 19.32 10.82 -24.65
N HIS A 197 20.39 10.64 -23.88
CA HIS A 197 20.69 9.39 -23.21
C HIS A 197 19.62 9.02 -22.18
N SER A 198 19.22 9.95 -21.31
CA SER A 198 18.17 9.70 -20.31
C SER A 198 16.80 9.45 -20.95
N ILE A 199 16.45 10.14 -22.05
CA ILE A 199 15.24 9.82 -22.83
C ILE A 199 15.31 8.40 -23.39
N SER A 200 16.43 8.02 -24.00
CA SER A 200 16.61 6.67 -24.56
C SER A 200 16.48 5.60 -23.48
N ARG A 201 17.07 5.83 -22.30
CA ARG A 201 16.95 4.93 -21.14
C ARG A 201 15.51 4.86 -20.62
N ALA A 202 14.81 5.98 -20.51
CA ALA A 202 13.39 6.01 -20.12
C ALA A 202 12.52 5.18 -21.08
N ARG A 203 12.74 5.33 -22.40
CA ARG A 203 12.00 4.56 -23.42
C ARG A 203 12.30 3.07 -23.36
N LEU A 204 13.56 2.69 -23.13
CA LEU A 204 13.93 1.30 -22.90
C LEU A 204 13.18 0.73 -21.69
N LEU A 205 13.16 1.46 -20.57
CA LEU A 205 12.43 1.05 -19.37
C LEU A 205 10.91 0.92 -19.60
N GLN A 206 10.29 1.79 -20.41
CA GLN A 206 8.88 1.68 -20.79
C GLN A 206 8.57 0.46 -21.66
N SER A 207 9.55 -0.01 -22.44
CA SER A 207 9.40 -1.17 -23.32
C SER A 207 9.59 -2.52 -22.62
N THR A 208 10.21 -2.54 -21.44
CA THR A 208 10.51 -3.79 -20.72
C THR A 208 9.47 -4.10 -19.64
N ILE A 209 9.19 -5.38 -19.48
CA ILE A 209 8.39 -5.88 -18.35
C ILE A 209 9.26 -6.13 -17.10
N GLU A 210 10.58 -6.08 -17.25
CA GLU A 210 11.52 -6.37 -16.17
C GLU A 210 11.74 -5.12 -15.32
N ARG A 211 11.48 -5.27 -14.02
CA ARG A 211 11.67 -4.19 -13.05
C ARG A 211 13.17 -4.02 -12.79
N PRO A 212 13.73 -2.80 -12.86
CA PRO A 212 15.11 -2.53 -12.47
C PRO A 212 15.41 -2.97 -11.03
N PRO A 213 16.66 -3.37 -10.73
CA PRO A 213 17.06 -3.74 -9.38
C PRO A 213 16.93 -2.56 -8.41
N VAL A 214 16.89 -2.87 -7.12
CA VAL A 214 16.94 -1.83 -6.08
C VAL A 214 18.27 -1.09 -6.17
N THR A 215 18.22 0.24 -6.04
CA THR A 215 19.44 1.06 -6.02
C THR A 215 20.38 0.67 -4.87
N GLU A 216 21.68 0.63 -5.17
CA GLU A 216 22.75 0.41 -4.20
C GLU A 216 22.89 1.58 -3.23
N ASN A 217 22.50 2.80 -3.64
CA ASN A 217 22.55 3.97 -2.78
C ASN A 217 21.34 4.01 -1.81
N GLU A 218 21.53 3.43 -0.62
CA GLU A 218 20.48 3.32 0.39
C GLU A 218 19.89 4.65 0.85
N ARG A 219 20.65 5.76 0.74
CA ARG A 219 20.21 7.09 1.19
C ARG A 219 19.05 7.62 0.36
N LEU A 220 18.93 7.19 -0.90
CA LEU A 220 17.80 7.52 -1.76
C LEU A 220 16.51 6.85 -1.26
N CYS A 221 16.61 5.63 -0.74
CA CYS A 221 15.43 4.92 -0.24
C CYS A 221 14.81 5.59 1.01
N VAL A 222 15.61 6.25 1.85
CA VAL A 222 15.17 6.97 3.08
C VAL A 222 14.08 8.00 2.81
N LYS A 223 14.14 8.65 1.65
CA LYS A 223 13.21 9.71 1.31
C LYS A 223 12.27 9.39 0.14
N CYS A 224 12.31 8.17 -0.35
CA CYS A 224 11.48 7.69 -1.45
C CYS A 224 10.05 7.41 -0.98
N SER A 225 9.07 8.07 -1.59
CA SER A 225 7.64 7.86 -1.33
C SER A 225 7.17 6.43 -1.65
N LEU A 226 7.84 5.77 -2.61
CA LEU A 226 7.54 4.40 -3.03
C LEU A 226 8.37 3.34 -2.31
N ALA A 227 9.18 3.69 -1.29
CA ALA A 227 9.87 2.70 -0.47
C ALA A 227 8.93 1.63 0.15
N PRO A 228 7.73 1.97 0.66
CA PRO A 228 6.73 1.00 1.14
C PRO A 228 6.24 -0.03 0.12
N VAL A 229 6.34 0.31 -1.16
CA VAL A 229 5.91 -0.50 -2.30
C VAL A 229 7.09 -1.29 -2.87
N CYS A 230 8.23 -0.61 -3.02
CA CYS A 230 9.48 -1.14 -3.58
C CYS A 230 10.10 -2.22 -2.67
N LEU A 231 9.97 -2.04 -1.35
CA LEU A 231 10.55 -2.91 -0.32
C LEU A 231 12.05 -3.16 -0.53
N PRO A 232 12.88 -2.08 -0.52
CA PRO A 232 14.29 -2.19 -0.86
C PRO A 232 15.08 -2.98 0.19
N GLU A 233 14.68 -2.93 1.45
CA GLU A 233 15.37 -3.63 2.53
C GLU A 233 15.08 -5.13 2.51
N GLU A 234 13.86 -5.50 2.18
CA GLU A 234 13.48 -6.89 1.97
C GLU A 234 14.24 -7.49 0.77
N ALA A 235 14.37 -6.74 -0.33
CA ALA A 235 15.17 -7.17 -1.48
C ALA A 235 16.66 -7.35 -1.12
N ARG A 236 17.26 -6.39 -0.41
CA ARG A 236 18.66 -6.52 0.03
C ARG A 236 18.84 -7.68 1.00
N LEU A 237 17.92 -7.85 1.95
CA LEU A 237 17.95 -8.97 2.89
C LEU A 237 17.82 -10.32 2.17
N ALA A 238 16.97 -10.41 1.15
CA ALA A 238 16.81 -11.61 0.33
C ALA A 238 18.14 -12.00 -0.34
N SER A 239 18.80 -11.07 -1.04
CA SER A 239 20.12 -11.28 -1.66
C SER A 239 21.18 -11.69 -0.64
N MET A 240 21.21 -11.06 0.54
CA MET A 240 22.13 -11.46 1.62
C MET A 240 21.89 -12.89 2.12
N LEU A 241 20.63 -13.30 2.24
CA LEU A 241 20.27 -14.64 2.72
C LEU A 241 20.64 -15.74 1.72
N SER A 242 20.70 -15.43 0.42
CA SER A 242 21.16 -16.35 -0.61
C SER A 242 22.68 -16.47 -0.71
N GLU A 243 23.45 -15.44 -0.29
CA GLU A 243 24.89 -15.35 -0.60
C GLU A 243 25.83 -15.44 0.62
N LEU A 244 25.37 -15.27 1.87
CA LEU A 244 26.26 -15.17 3.04
C LEU A 244 26.09 -16.28 4.10
N PRO A 245 27.21 -16.75 4.72
CA PRO A 245 27.19 -17.61 5.89
C PRO A 245 26.41 -16.98 7.06
N PRO A 246 25.83 -17.78 7.98
CA PRO A 246 25.01 -17.30 9.10
C PRO A 246 25.65 -16.24 9.99
N GLU A 247 26.98 -16.21 10.01
CA GLU A 247 27.84 -15.55 10.99
C GLU A 247 28.18 -14.09 10.60
N ALA A 248 27.98 -13.74 9.32
CA ALA A 248 28.19 -12.38 8.78
C ALA A 248 26.91 -11.53 8.77
N ARG A 249 25.82 -11.98 9.42
CA ARG A 249 24.46 -11.42 9.27
C ARG A 249 24.15 -10.17 10.10
N GLU A 250 25.13 -9.54 10.73
CA GLU A 250 24.95 -8.24 11.40
C GLU A 250 25.28 -7.07 10.47
N VAL A 251 24.56 -6.95 9.36
CA VAL A 251 24.55 -5.69 8.62
C VAL A 251 23.56 -4.74 9.30
N ARG A 252 24.07 -3.57 9.68
CA ARG A 252 23.33 -2.47 10.28
C ARG A 252 22.41 -1.85 9.22
N GLN A 253 21.31 -2.53 8.92
CA GLN A 253 20.31 -2.05 7.97
C GLN A 253 19.71 -0.74 8.51
N LEU A 254 19.78 0.34 7.72
CA LEU A 254 18.80 1.42 7.82
C LEU A 254 17.41 0.78 7.73
N LYS A 255 16.46 1.29 8.52
CA LYS A 255 15.10 0.76 8.60
C LYS A 255 14.13 1.81 8.09
N LEU A 256 13.47 1.49 7.00
CA LEU A 256 12.40 2.26 6.39
C LEU A 256 11.11 1.77 7.04
N PHE A 257 10.39 2.70 7.66
CA PHE A 257 9.11 2.44 8.26
C PHE A 257 8.03 3.01 7.34
N PRO A 258 7.37 2.19 6.52
CA PRO A 258 6.07 2.57 5.99
C PRO A 258 5.15 2.89 7.17
N ALA A 259 4.47 4.03 7.13
CA ALA A 259 3.37 4.26 8.06
C ALA A 259 2.31 3.17 7.85
N ASP A 260 1.68 2.72 8.95
CA ASP A 260 0.46 1.93 8.84
C ASP A 260 -0.62 2.78 8.14
N ASP A 261 -1.51 2.12 7.39
CA ASP A 261 -2.70 2.79 6.89
C ASP A 261 -3.69 2.96 8.04
N ASP A 262 -3.77 4.16 8.61
CA ASP A 262 -4.63 4.49 9.75
C ASP A 262 -6.13 4.52 9.36
N ARG A 263 -6.46 4.33 8.08
CA ARG A 263 -7.85 4.31 7.63
C ARG A 263 -8.57 3.05 8.14
N ARG A 264 -9.80 3.23 8.62
CA ARG A 264 -10.65 2.14 9.15
C ARG A 264 -11.45 1.42 8.06
N THR A 265 -11.90 0.21 8.41
CA THR A 265 -12.88 -0.55 7.63
C THR A 265 -14.30 -0.17 8.08
N LEU A 266 -15.15 0.27 7.17
CA LEU A 266 -16.56 0.55 7.43
C LEU A 266 -17.42 -0.68 7.12
N HIS A 267 -17.93 -1.35 8.15
CA HIS A 267 -18.86 -2.48 8.01
C HIS A 267 -20.31 -1.98 8.06
N VAL A 268 -21.09 -2.24 7.02
CA VAL A 268 -22.52 -1.90 6.96
C VAL A 268 -23.33 -3.19 7.04
N LEU A 269 -23.88 -3.45 8.23
CA LEU A 269 -24.60 -4.68 8.59
C LEU A 269 -26.11 -4.59 8.38
N THR A 270 -26.68 -3.40 8.59
CA THR A 270 -28.13 -3.19 8.57
C THR A 270 -28.70 -3.44 7.18
N HIS A 271 -29.68 -4.34 7.09
CA HIS A 271 -30.38 -4.63 5.85
C HIS A 271 -31.10 -3.38 5.33
N GLY A 272 -30.97 -3.11 4.02
CA GLY A 272 -31.57 -1.93 3.39
C GLY A 272 -30.84 -0.60 3.67
N ALA A 273 -29.76 -0.60 4.46
CA ALA A 273 -28.92 0.59 4.62
C ALA A 273 -28.35 1.05 3.28
N ARG A 274 -28.28 2.36 3.07
CA ARG A 274 -27.80 2.97 1.82
C ARG A 274 -26.61 3.88 2.06
N ILE A 275 -25.53 3.62 1.32
CA ILE A 275 -24.32 4.46 1.31
C ILE A 275 -24.39 5.49 0.18
N GLY A 276 -24.42 6.75 0.57
CA GLY A 276 -24.40 7.95 -0.27
C GLY A 276 -23.09 8.73 -0.20
N ARG A 277 -23.01 9.78 -1.02
CA ARG A 277 -21.94 10.78 -0.95
C ARG A 277 -22.54 12.12 -0.52
N LYS A 278 -21.90 12.79 0.43
CA LYS A 278 -22.21 14.16 0.83
C LYS A 278 -20.92 14.97 0.98
N GLY A 279 -20.59 15.77 -0.04
CA GLY A 279 -19.31 16.49 -0.09
C GLY A 279 -18.12 15.54 -0.21
N ASP A 280 -17.23 15.59 0.78
CA ASP A 280 -16.06 14.72 0.99
C ASP A 280 -16.33 13.59 2.01
N ARG A 281 -17.60 13.35 2.35
CA ARG A 281 -18.02 12.33 3.31
C ARG A 281 -18.87 11.25 2.65
N LEU A 282 -18.75 10.05 3.19
CA LEU A 282 -19.66 8.94 2.95
C LEU A 282 -20.82 9.05 3.95
N GLU A 283 -22.05 9.02 3.45
CA GLU A 283 -23.27 9.07 4.26
C GLU A 283 -23.89 7.69 4.34
N VAL A 284 -24.04 7.13 5.53
CA VAL A 284 -24.76 5.88 5.77
C VAL A 284 -26.16 6.22 6.28
N SER A 285 -27.16 5.84 5.50
CA SER A 285 -28.58 6.11 5.81
C SER A 285 -29.33 4.81 6.07
N VAL A 286 -30.06 4.76 7.17
CA VAL A 286 -30.94 3.66 7.57
C VAL A 286 -32.35 4.24 7.73
N LEU A 287 -33.38 3.52 7.27
CA LEU A 287 -34.75 3.99 7.37
C LEU A 287 -35.15 4.20 8.83
N GLY A 288 -35.64 5.40 9.16
CA GLY A 288 -36.07 5.74 10.52
C GLY A 288 -34.94 6.20 11.46
N GLU A 289 -33.68 6.22 11.01
CA GLU A 289 -32.53 6.69 11.80
C GLU A 289 -31.90 7.94 11.19
N ALA A 290 -31.21 8.73 12.03
CA ALA A 290 -30.42 9.86 11.54
C ALA A 290 -29.21 9.37 10.72
N PRO A 291 -28.91 10.00 9.56
CA PRO A 291 -27.80 9.57 8.72
C PRO A 291 -26.45 9.81 9.40
N GLN A 292 -25.56 8.83 9.28
CA GLN A 292 -24.19 8.89 9.83
C GLN A 292 -23.22 9.37 8.74
N LEU A 293 -22.36 10.33 9.07
CA LEU A 293 -21.38 10.89 8.13
C LEU A 293 -19.96 10.49 8.51
N HIS A 294 -19.24 9.89 7.56
CA HIS A 294 -17.87 9.43 7.72
C HIS A 294 -16.94 10.16 6.75
N PRO A 295 -15.89 10.85 7.22
CA PRO A 295 -14.89 11.46 6.34
C PRO A 295 -14.21 10.39 5.48
N SER A 296 -14.17 10.57 4.16
CA SER A 296 -13.65 9.52 3.27
C SER A 296 -12.17 9.25 3.43
N ARG A 297 -11.41 10.29 3.79
CA ARG A 297 -9.98 10.20 4.10
C ARG A 297 -9.66 9.25 5.26
N GLU A 298 -10.65 8.91 6.09
CA GLU A 298 -10.50 8.00 7.23
C GLU A 298 -10.96 6.57 6.88
N ILE A 299 -11.52 6.33 5.69
CA ILE A 299 -12.07 5.03 5.30
C ILE A 299 -11.17 4.40 4.25
N GLY A 300 -10.63 3.23 4.54
CA GLY A 300 -9.78 2.48 3.60
C GLY A 300 -10.59 1.44 2.83
N GLN A 301 -11.64 0.92 3.47
CA GLN A 301 -12.50 -0.11 2.89
C GLN A 301 -13.95 0.03 3.37
N ILE A 302 -14.89 -0.35 2.52
CA ILE A 302 -16.32 -0.49 2.83
C ILE A 302 -16.72 -1.95 2.61
N VAL A 303 -17.40 -2.53 3.59
CA VAL A 303 -17.90 -3.92 3.54
C VAL A 303 -19.41 -3.90 3.67
N LEU A 304 -20.07 -4.24 2.57
CA LEU A 304 -21.51 -4.35 2.49
C LEU A 304 -21.91 -5.77 2.87
N HIS A 305 -22.67 -5.91 3.97
CA HIS A 305 -23.20 -7.20 4.40
C HIS A 305 -24.66 -7.34 3.95
N GLY A 306 -25.02 -8.54 3.48
CA GLY A 306 -26.38 -8.85 3.06
C GLY A 306 -26.84 -7.97 1.90
N PHE A 307 -27.91 -7.21 2.12
CA PHE A 307 -28.60 -6.39 1.12
C PHE A 307 -28.36 -4.88 1.28
N ALA A 308 -27.25 -4.49 1.92
CA ALA A 308 -26.84 -3.08 1.97
C ALA A 308 -26.55 -2.53 0.56
N GLN A 309 -26.91 -1.27 0.32
CA GLN A 309 -26.84 -0.60 -0.98
C GLN A 309 -25.75 0.48 -0.99
N ILE A 310 -25.17 0.73 -2.16
CA ILE A 310 -24.25 1.84 -2.39
C ILE A 310 -24.63 2.59 -3.66
N SER A 311 -24.63 3.92 -3.59
CA SER A 311 -24.91 4.79 -4.74
C SER A 311 -23.72 4.87 -5.70
N THR A 312 -24.00 5.16 -6.98
CA THR A 312 -22.97 5.38 -8.00
C THR A 312 -22.02 6.52 -7.63
N GLN A 313 -22.55 7.59 -7.01
CA GLN A 313 -21.76 8.74 -6.56
C GLN A 313 -20.76 8.36 -5.46
N ALA A 314 -21.16 7.48 -4.54
CA ALA A 314 -20.27 6.94 -3.52
C ALA A 314 -19.21 6.02 -4.14
N LEU A 315 -19.59 5.10 -5.05
CA LEU A 315 -18.63 4.24 -5.75
C LEU A 315 -17.56 5.02 -6.52
N ARG A 316 -17.95 6.06 -7.26
CA ARG A 316 -16.99 6.91 -7.98
C ARG A 316 -16.02 7.60 -7.03
N MET A 317 -16.52 8.06 -5.89
CA MET A 317 -15.69 8.66 -4.85
C MET A 317 -14.74 7.64 -4.21
N CYS A 318 -15.20 6.41 -3.97
CA CYS A 318 -14.33 5.31 -3.52
C CYS A 318 -13.18 5.07 -4.50
N GLY A 319 -13.44 5.07 -5.81
CA GLY A 319 -12.39 4.95 -6.82
C GLY A 319 -11.35 6.07 -6.79
N GLN A 320 -11.80 7.31 -6.61
CA GLN A 320 -10.94 8.49 -6.56
C GLN A 320 -10.10 8.57 -5.27
N GLN A 321 -10.55 7.93 -4.20
CA GLN A 321 -9.94 7.97 -2.87
C GLN A 321 -9.29 6.62 -2.50
N GLU A 322 -9.19 5.70 -3.46
CA GLU A 322 -8.61 4.35 -3.29
C GLU A 322 -9.24 3.60 -2.09
N ILE A 323 -10.57 3.64 -2.00
CA ILE A 323 -11.38 2.95 -0.99
C ILE A 323 -11.87 1.64 -1.58
N GLY A 324 -11.44 0.50 -1.03
CA GLY A 324 -11.90 -0.82 -1.46
C GLY A 324 -13.36 -1.05 -1.10
N VAL A 325 -14.17 -1.62 -2.00
CA VAL A 325 -15.58 -1.94 -1.73
C VAL A 325 -15.82 -3.44 -1.92
N HIS A 326 -16.33 -4.09 -0.88
CA HIS A 326 -16.47 -5.53 -0.79
C HIS A 326 -17.88 -5.94 -0.37
N TRP A 327 -18.31 -7.13 -0.80
CA TRP A 327 -19.60 -7.71 -0.45
C TRP A 327 -19.45 -9.03 0.28
N ILE A 328 -20.21 -9.19 1.36
CA ILE A 328 -20.38 -10.44 2.11
C ILE A 328 -21.88 -10.71 2.21
N THR A 329 -22.32 -11.91 1.84
CA THR A 329 -23.74 -12.32 1.97
C THR A 329 -24.20 -12.37 3.43
N THR A 330 -25.52 -12.42 3.67
CA THR A 330 -26.08 -12.61 5.01
C THR A 330 -25.56 -13.88 5.68
N GLY A 331 -25.42 -14.98 4.92
CA GLY A 331 -24.81 -16.24 5.38
C GLY A 331 -23.28 -16.19 5.51
N GLY A 332 -22.66 -15.01 5.54
CA GLY A 332 -21.22 -14.87 5.82
C GLY A 332 -20.30 -15.33 4.69
N ARG A 333 -20.79 -15.59 3.47
CA ARG A 333 -19.94 -15.90 2.31
C ARG A 333 -19.47 -14.61 1.62
N TYR A 334 -18.18 -14.50 1.33
CA TYR A 334 -17.64 -13.44 0.46
C TYR A 334 -18.20 -13.56 -0.97
N SER A 335 -18.77 -12.48 -1.50
CA SER A 335 -19.40 -12.46 -2.82
C SER A 335 -18.51 -11.85 -3.89
N GLY A 336 -17.73 -10.81 -3.56
CA GLY A 336 -16.93 -10.10 -4.53
C GLY A 336 -16.50 -8.72 -4.07
N ALA A 337 -15.83 -8.01 -4.95
CA ALA A 337 -15.35 -6.65 -4.74
C ALA A 337 -15.49 -5.81 -6.01
N TRP A 338 -15.50 -4.50 -5.81
CA TRP A 338 -15.39 -3.51 -6.86
C TRP A 338 -13.95 -2.99 -6.88
N VAL A 339 -13.37 -2.91 -8.07
CA VAL A 339 -12.00 -2.46 -8.29
C VAL A 339 -12.02 -1.24 -9.20
N SER A 340 -11.26 -0.21 -8.83
CA SER A 340 -11.06 0.96 -9.67
C SER A 340 -10.03 0.66 -10.76
N GLY A 341 -10.38 0.91 -12.02
CA GLY A 341 -9.47 0.72 -13.14
C GLY A 341 -9.09 -0.74 -13.43
N THR A 342 -8.13 -0.92 -14.31
CA THR A 342 -7.67 -2.25 -14.77
C THR A 342 -6.56 -2.83 -13.88
N GLY A 343 -5.95 -2.04 -13.00
CA GLY A 343 -4.82 -2.44 -12.14
C GLY A 343 -3.48 -2.53 -12.91
N SER A 344 -2.44 -3.02 -12.24
CA SER A 344 -1.09 -3.09 -12.83
C SER A 344 -0.95 -4.29 -13.78
N VAL A 345 -1.17 -4.05 -15.08
CA VAL A 345 -1.10 -5.09 -16.13
C VAL A 345 0.28 -5.77 -16.18
N GLN A 346 1.35 -5.01 -16.02
CA GLN A 346 2.73 -5.52 -16.02
C GLN A 346 2.98 -6.55 -14.91
N ARG A 347 2.43 -6.31 -13.70
CA ARG A 347 2.51 -7.27 -12.59
C ARG A 347 1.78 -8.56 -12.90
N ARG A 348 0.59 -8.48 -13.49
CA ARG A 348 -0.17 -9.65 -13.90
C ARG A 348 0.54 -10.46 -14.98
N ILE A 349 1.13 -9.80 -15.99
CA ILE A 349 1.94 -10.49 -17.01
C ILE A 349 3.07 -11.30 -16.34
N ARG A 350 3.79 -10.70 -15.39
CA ARG A 350 4.85 -11.41 -14.66
C ARG A 350 4.32 -12.53 -13.78
N GLN A 351 3.21 -12.32 -13.07
CA GLN A 351 2.54 -13.35 -12.29
C GLN A 351 2.13 -14.54 -13.18
N TYR A 352 1.52 -14.27 -14.33
CA TYR A 352 1.07 -15.32 -15.25
C TYR A 352 2.26 -16.11 -15.79
N ARG A 353 3.37 -15.45 -16.15
CA ARG A 353 4.62 -16.12 -16.53
C ARG A 353 5.16 -16.98 -15.39
N ALA A 354 5.26 -16.42 -14.18
CA ALA A 354 5.75 -17.13 -13.00
C ALA A 354 4.92 -18.38 -12.68
N PHE A 355 3.59 -18.30 -12.76
CA PHE A 355 2.72 -19.42 -12.39
C PHE A 355 2.54 -20.44 -13.53
N THR A 356 3.19 -20.24 -14.67
CA THR A 356 3.37 -21.29 -15.69
C THR A 356 4.58 -22.19 -15.40
N ASP A 357 5.50 -21.75 -14.53
CA ASP A 357 6.62 -22.57 -14.06
C ASP A 357 6.14 -23.49 -12.91
N SER A 358 6.08 -24.80 -13.20
CA SER A 358 5.64 -25.81 -12.24
C SER A 358 6.58 -25.98 -11.06
N GLU A 359 7.89 -25.78 -11.27
CA GLU A 359 8.90 -25.94 -10.23
C GLU A 359 8.80 -24.78 -9.23
N LEU A 360 8.72 -23.54 -9.73
CA LEU A 360 8.45 -22.38 -8.88
C LEU A 360 7.15 -22.54 -8.09
N CYS A 361 6.06 -22.97 -8.75
CA CYS A 361 4.77 -23.20 -8.08
C CYS A 361 4.87 -24.23 -6.95
N LEU A 362 5.56 -25.35 -7.19
CA LEU A 362 5.76 -26.39 -6.19
C LEU A 362 6.57 -25.86 -5.00
N GLN A 363 7.66 -25.14 -5.25
CA GLN A 363 8.49 -24.55 -4.19
C GLN A 363 7.70 -23.57 -3.32
N LEU A 364 6.91 -22.68 -3.93
CA LEU A 364 6.03 -21.76 -3.21
C LEU A 364 4.96 -22.51 -2.41
N ALA A 365 4.35 -23.53 -3.00
CA ALA A 365 3.36 -24.37 -2.36
C ALA A 365 3.92 -25.09 -1.12
N ILE A 366 5.12 -25.67 -1.20
CA ILE A 366 5.78 -26.32 -0.06
C ILE A 366 6.03 -25.31 1.07
N ARG A 367 6.54 -24.11 0.76
CA ARG A 367 6.78 -23.06 1.76
C ARG A 367 5.48 -22.64 2.46
N LEU A 368 4.40 -22.45 1.69
CA LEU A 368 3.09 -22.11 2.22
C LEU A 368 2.51 -23.23 3.10
N ALA A 369 2.54 -24.47 2.62
CA ALA A 369 2.05 -25.64 3.35
C ALA A 369 2.81 -25.85 4.65
N GLU A 370 4.13 -25.63 4.64
CA GLU A 370 4.93 -25.64 5.85
C GLU A 370 4.52 -24.53 6.82
N ALA A 371 4.31 -23.30 6.33
CA ALA A 371 3.90 -22.17 7.17
C ALA A 371 2.58 -22.45 7.89
N ARG A 372 1.60 -22.95 7.14
CA ARG A 372 0.32 -23.41 7.67
C ARG A 372 0.48 -24.52 8.71
N ALA A 373 1.15 -25.61 8.35
CA ALA A 373 1.28 -26.79 9.20
C ALA A 373 2.00 -26.48 10.52
N ARG A 374 3.08 -25.70 10.46
CA ARG A 374 3.77 -25.24 11.66
C ARG A 374 2.91 -24.29 12.49
N GLY A 375 2.15 -23.38 11.86
CA GLY A 375 1.23 -22.50 12.56
C GLY A 375 0.16 -23.26 13.36
N GLN A 376 -0.46 -24.26 12.72
CA GLN A 376 -1.43 -25.16 13.38
C GLN A 376 -0.78 -25.95 14.52
N LEU A 377 0.38 -26.55 14.27
CA LEU A 377 1.12 -27.30 15.29
C LEU A 377 1.51 -26.43 16.49
N SER A 378 2.04 -25.21 16.26
CA SER A 378 2.37 -24.26 17.32
C SER A 378 1.14 -23.88 18.15
N PHE A 379 -0.03 -23.75 17.52
CA PHE A 379 -1.27 -23.44 18.23
C PHE A 379 -1.73 -24.60 19.13
N LEU A 380 -1.72 -25.84 18.61
CA LEU A 380 -2.02 -27.02 19.41
C LEU A 380 -1.03 -27.20 20.56
N LEU A 381 0.28 -27.05 20.30
CA LEU A 381 1.33 -27.20 21.31
C LEU A 381 1.27 -26.17 22.44
N ARG A 382 0.80 -24.95 22.15
CA ARG A 382 0.60 -23.94 23.20
C ARG A 382 -0.60 -24.29 24.06
N SER A 383 -1.69 -24.70 23.42
CA SER A 383 -2.92 -25.08 24.11
C SER A 383 -2.76 -26.34 24.95
N SER A 384 -1.93 -27.29 24.50
CA SER A 384 -1.63 -28.54 25.22
C SER A 384 -0.78 -28.38 26.47
N ARG A 385 -0.27 -27.18 26.76
CA ARG A 385 0.46 -26.90 28.02
C ARG A 385 -0.49 -26.70 29.20
N GLU A 386 -1.74 -26.35 28.93
CA GLU A 386 -2.79 -26.24 29.93
C GLU A 386 -3.34 -27.64 30.21
N ALA A 387 -3.23 -28.11 31.47
CA ALA A 387 -3.53 -29.50 31.84
C ALA A 387 -4.96 -29.92 31.47
N GLU A 388 -5.91 -29.00 31.64
CA GLU A 388 -7.34 -29.19 31.31
C GLU A 388 -7.61 -29.41 29.82
N ARG A 389 -6.67 -29.04 28.94
CA ARG A 389 -6.82 -29.21 27.49
C ARG A 389 -6.03 -30.39 26.95
N SER A 390 -5.10 -30.97 27.71
CA SER A 390 -4.21 -32.04 27.22
C SER A 390 -4.87 -33.42 27.17
N SER A 391 -5.75 -33.65 26.19
CA SER A 391 -6.36 -34.97 25.93
C SER A 391 -5.42 -35.92 25.16
N PRO A 392 -5.61 -37.26 25.29
CA PRO A 392 -4.91 -38.25 24.47
C PRO A 392 -5.11 -38.03 22.96
N GLU A 393 -6.30 -37.60 22.56
CA GLU A 393 -6.68 -37.30 21.18
C GLU A 393 -5.88 -36.12 20.61
N MET A 394 -5.72 -35.04 21.38
CA MET A 394 -4.89 -33.92 20.97
C MET A 394 -3.41 -34.32 20.87
N GLN A 395 -2.88 -35.09 21.83
CA GLN A 395 -1.49 -35.57 21.78
C GLN A 395 -1.24 -36.49 20.57
N SER A 396 -2.21 -37.36 20.26
CA SER A 396 -2.19 -38.20 19.06
C SER A 396 -2.16 -37.36 17.78
N SER A 397 -3.01 -36.32 17.71
CA SER A 397 -3.07 -35.39 16.57
C SER A 397 -1.77 -34.60 16.40
N ILE A 398 -1.17 -34.09 17.49
CA ILE A 398 0.14 -33.42 17.49
C ILE A 398 1.24 -34.35 16.95
N LYS A 399 1.27 -35.61 17.42
CA LYS A 399 2.24 -36.61 16.96
C LYS A 399 2.07 -36.92 15.47
N ALA A 400 0.83 -37.06 15.01
CA ALA A 400 0.53 -37.31 13.61
C ALA A 400 0.96 -36.14 12.70
N ILE A 401 0.64 -34.90 13.07
CA ILE A 401 1.07 -33.69 12.33
C ILE A 401 2.59 -33.64 12.24
N ARG A 402 3.31 -33.87 13.34
CA ARG A 402 4.79 -33.91 13.35
C ARG A 402 5.36 -34.93 12.38
N LYS A 403 4.75 -36.13 12.30
CA LYS A 403 5.18 -37.19 11.39
C LYS A 403 4.98 -36.81 9.92
N LEU A 404 3.95 -36.02 9.60
CA LEU A 404 3.66 -35.58 8.23
C LEU A 404 4.53 -34.40 7.76
N LEU A 405 5.11 -33.61 8.66
CA LEU A 405 5.91 -32.43 8.30
C LEU A 405 7.13 -32.76 7.43
N SER A 406 7.97 -33.74 7.83
CA SER A 406 9.20 -34.02 7.09
C SER A 406 8.96 -34.58 5.68
N PRO A 407 8.02 -35.53 5.46
CA PRO A 407 7.67 -35.98 4.11
C PRO A 407 7.06 -34.88 3.24
N MET A 408 6.22 -34.01 3.82
CA MET A 408 5.60 -32.89 3.11
C MET A 408 6.64 -31.93 2.50
N LEU A 409 7.74 -31.68 3.22
CA LEU A 409 8.84 -30.83 2.74
C LEU A 409 9.63 -31.44 1.57
N ARG A 410 9.47 -32.75 1.32
CA ARG A 410 10.11 -33.49 0.23
C ARG A 410 9.11 -33.87 -0.86
N ALA A 411 7.93 -33.29 -0.85
CA ALA A 411 6.91 -33.56 -1.87
C ALA A 411 7.44 -33.15 -3.25
N THR A 412 7.26 -34.03 -4.25
CA THR A 412 7.72 -33.81 -5.63
C THR A 412 6.60 -33.34 -6.56
N SER A 413 5.39 -33.15 -6.03
CA SER A 413 4.24 -32.70 -6.82
C SER A 413 3.20 -31.99 -5.94
N ILE A 414 2.44 -31.08 -6.55
CA ILE A 414 1.32 -30.39 -5.88
C ILE A 414 0.27 -31.38 -5.37
N ASP A 415 0.03 -32.47 -6.10
CA ASP A 415 -1.00 -33.44 -5.73
C ASP A 415 -0.57 -34.28 -4.50
N SER A 416 0.70 -34.66 -4.40
CA SER A 416 1.22 -35.30 -3.18
C SER A 416 1.22 -34.33 -1.99
N LEU A 417 1.58 -33.06 -2.21
CA LEU A 417 1.55 -32.00 -1.21
C LEU A 417 0.14 -31.78 -0.64
N ARG A 418 -0.89 -31.81 -1.49
CA ARG A 418 -2.31 -31.76 -1.08
C ARG A 418 -2.71 -32.93 -0.18
N GLY A 419 -2.20 -34.12 -0.43
CA GLY A 419 -2.43 -35.27 0.44
C GLY A 419 -1.91 -35.03 1.87
N TYR A 420 -0.69 -34.49 1.99
CA TYR A 420 -0.12 -34.13 3.29
C TYR A 420 -0.88 -32.99 3.97
N GLU A 421 -1.20 -31.92 3.24
CA GLU A 421 -1.96 -30.78 3.75
C GLU A 421 -3.34 -31.20 4.25
N GLY A 422 -4.07 -32.00 3.47
CA GLY A 422 -5.38 -32.53 3.87
C GLY A 422 -5.31 -33.40 5.12
N GLY A 423 -4.28 -34.26 5.22
CA GLY A 423 -4.02 -35.06 6.41
C GLY A 423 -3.75 -34.20 7.65
N ILE A 424 -2.87 -33.21 7.54
CA ILE A 424 -2.56 -32.26 8.63
C ILE A 424 -3.81 -31.49 9.05
N GLY A 425 -4.60 -31.01 8.09
CA GLY A 425 -5.87 -30.32 8.35
C GLY A 425 -6.88 -31.22 9.08
N ALA A 426 -7.00 -32.49 8.70
CA ALA A 426 -7.89 -33.44 9.37
C ALA A 426 -7.50 -33.67 10.84
N TYR A 427 -6.21 -33.86 11.13
CA TYR A 427 -5.73 -33.98 12.52
C TYR A 427 -5.90 -32.69 13.31
N TYR A 428 -5.65 -31.53 12.69
CA TYR A 428 -5.86 -30.24 13.34
C TYR A 428 -7.32 -30.04 13.76
N PHE A 429 -8.27 -30.27 12.84
CA PHE A 429 -9.69 -30.10 13.14
C PHE A 429 -10.25 -31.19 14.06
N ARG A 430 -9.64 -32.38 14.10
CA ARG A 430 -9.98 -33.40 15.09
C ARG A 430 -9.64 -32.97 16.52
N ALA A 431 -8.56 -32.21 16.70
CA ALA A 431 -8.15 -31.67 18.00
C ALA A 431 -8.84 -30.33 18.34
N LEU A 432 -9.70 -29.79 17.46
CA LEU A 432 -10.41 -28.53 17.68
C LEU A 432 -11.32 -28.53 18.94
N PRO A 433 -12.06 -29.62 19.27
CA PRO A 433 -12.89 -29.65 20.46
C PRO A 433 -12.08 -29.49 21.75
N ASP A 434 -10.86 -30.06 21.79
CA ASP A 434 -9.93 -29.98 22.93
C ASP A 434 -9.38 -28.56 23.17
N LEU A 435 -9.53 -27.66 22.19
CA LEU A 435 -9.15 -26.26 22.34
C LEU A 435 -10.19 -25.44 23.12
N ILE A 436 -11.41 -25.95 23.27
CA ILE A 436 -12.49 -25.31 24.01
C ILE A 436 -12.48 -25.80 25.45
N VAL A 437 -12.40 -24.88 26.41
CA VAL A 437 -12.43 -25.24 27.83
C VAL A 437 -13.80 -25.77 28.26
N PRO A 438 -13.90 -26.75 29.18
CA PRO A 438 -15.17 -27.29 29.64
C PRO A 438 -16.16 -26.22 30.12
N GLU A 439 -15.66 -25.15 30.74
CA GLU A 439 -16.48 -24.09 31.32
C GLU A 439 -17.15 -23.19 30.26
N ALA A 440 -16.77 -23.31 28.99
CA ALA A 440 -17.40 -22.61 27.88
C ALA A 440 -18.71 -23.28 27.39
N GLY A 441 -19.03 -24.48 27.90
CA GLY A 441 -20.25 -25.23 27.57
C GLY A 441 -20.08 -26.19 26.39
N GLU A 442 -20.82 -27.30 26.41
CA GLU A 442 -20.79 -28.32 25.36
C GLU A 442 -21.35 -27.79 24.03
N GLU A 443 -22.27 -26.82 24.08
CA GLU A 443 -22.92 -26.19 22.94
C GLU A 443 -21.97 -25.37 22.06
N MET A 444 -20.81 -25.00 22.61
CA MET A 444 -19.73 -24.29 21.91
C MET A 444 -18.65 -25.23 21.38
N LYS A 445 -18.67 -26.52 21.76
CA LYS A 445 -17.71 -27.50 21.25
C LYS A 445 -18.09 -27.93 19.84
N PRO A 446 -17.18 -27.84 18.86
CA PRO A 446 -17.43 -28.32 17.51
C PRO A 446 -17.32 -29.84 17.44
N ASP A 447 -17.96 -30.44 16.43
CA ASP A 447 -17.69 -31.83 16.00
C ASP A 447 -16.89 -31.79 14.68
N GLY A 448 -15.59 -31.49 14.80
CA GLY A 448 -14.71 -31.26 13.65
C GLY A 448 -15.06 -30.00 12.85
N ARG A 449 -14.74 -29.97 11.55
CA ARG A 449 -14.97 -28.80 10.68
C ARG A 449 -16.20 -28.96 9.80
N SER A 450 -17.20 -28.10 9.98
CA SER A 450 -18.40 -27.99 9.14
C SER A 450 -18.47 -26.62 8.45
N ARG A 451 -18.43 -26.57 7.11
CA ARG A 451 -18.21 -25.31 6.35
C ARG A 451 -19.45 -24.71 5.70
N ARG A 452 -20.30 -25.52 5.07
CA ARG A 452 -21.36 -25.06 4.15
C ARG A 452 -22.53 -26.06 4.12
N PRO A 453 -23.55 -25.88 4.98
CA PRO A 453 -23.64 -24.91 6.08
C PRO A 453 -22.79 -25.31 7.31
N PRO A 454 -22.44 -24.36 8.20
CA PRO A 454 -21.96 -24.70 9.55
C PRO A 454 -23.05 -25.43 10.33
N ARG A 455 -22.66 -26.44 11.11
CA ARG A 455 -23.58 -27.29 11.90
C ARG A 455 -23.55 -26.99 13.40
N ASP A 456 -22.62 -26.14 13.83
CA ASP A 456 -22.42 -25.77 15.22
C ASP A 456 -21.89 -24.33 15.32
N ARG A 457 -21.96 -23.78 16.53
CA ARG A 457 -21.66 -22.38 16.84
C ARG A 457 -20.20 -22.02 16.59
N CYS A 458 -19.26 -22.89 16.98
CA CYS A 458 -17.83 -22.69 16.73
C CYS A 458 -17.53 -22.65 15.23
N ASN A 459 -18.11 -23.57 14.46
CA ASN A 459 -17.96 -23.58 13.01
C ASN A 459 -18.64 -22.38 12.33
N ALA A 460 -19.72 -21.82 12.89
CA ALA A 460 -20.33 -20.57 12.41
C ALA A 460 -19.36 -19.39 12.60
N LEU A 461 -18.75 -19.27 13.79
CA LEU A 461 -17.72 -18.26 14.09
C LEU A 461 -16.51 -18.38 13.16
N LEU A 462 -15.95 -19.59 13.04
CA LEU A 462 -14.80 -19.84 12.16
C LEU A 462 -15.13 -19.53 10.70
N SER A 463 -16.29 -19.97 10.21
CA SER A 463 -16.71 -19.71 8.82
C SER A 463 -16.84 -18.24 8.51
N PHE A 464 -17.48 -17.46 9.40
CA PHE A 464 -17.60 -16.01 9.23
C PHE A 464 -16.25 -15.30 9.35
N GLY A 465 -15.41 -15.68 10.33
CA GLY A 465 -14.06 -15.14 10.48
C GLY A 465 -13.18 -15.39 9.26
N TYR A 466 -13.26 -16.59 8.64
CA TYR A 466 -12.54 -16.86 7.40
C TYR A 466 -13.06 -16.05 6.20
N ALA A 467 -14.33 -15.64 6.19
CA ALA A 467 -14.83 -14.77 5.14
C ALA A 467 -14.32 -13.33 5.29
N LEU A 468 -14.22 -12.83 6.53
CA LEU A 468 -13.54 -11.55 6.81
C LEU A 468 -12.07 -11.61 6.38
N LEU A 469 -11.37 -12.70 6.72
CA LEU A 469 -9.99 -12.91 6.30
C LEU A 469 -9.84 -13.00 4.79
N LEU A 470 -10.70 -13.77 4.11
CA LEU A 470 -10.67 -13.87 2.66
C LEU A 470 -10.86 -12.50 2.00
N LYS A 471 -11.76 -11.67 2.54
CA LYS A 471 -11.98 -10.30 2.09
C LYS A 471 -10.71 -9.45 2.22
N ASP A 472 -10.03 -9.50 3.37
CA ASP A 472 -8.83 -8.67 3.59
C ASP A 472 -7.64 -9.16 2.74
N VAL A 473 -7.49 -10.47 2.55
CA VAL A 473 -6.49 -11.03 1.62
C VAL A 473 -6.80 -10.66 0.17
N MET A 474 -8.07 -10.73 -0.24
CA MET A 474 -8.52 -10.25 -1.56
C MET A 474 -8.17 -8.77 -1.76
N ASN A 475 -8.45 -7.92 -0.76
CA ASN A 475 -8.08 -6.51 -0.81
C ASN A 475 -6.57 -6.33 -0.98
N ALA A 476 -5.76 -7.04 -0.19
CA ALA A 476 -4.30 -6.96 -0.27
C ALA A 476 -3.77 -7.38 -1.66
N ILE A 477 -4.29 -8.45 -2.26
CA ILE A 477 -3.96 -8.89 -3.63
C ILE A 477 -4.28 -7.77 -4.64
N MET A 478 -5.48 -7.18 -4.56
CA MET A 478 -5.93 -6.15 -5.49
C MET A 478 -5.15 -4.84 -5.33
N VAL A 479 -4.83 -4.42 -4.10
CA VAL A 479 -4.00 -3.24 -3.80
C VAL A 479 -2.57 -3.42 -4.32
N VAL A 480 -2.01 -4.63 -4.22
CA VAL A 480 -0.71 -4.94 -4.84
C VAL A 480 -0.83 -5.08 -6.37
N GLY A 481 -2.03 -5.26 -6.92
CA GLY A 481 -2.25 -5.33 -8.36
C GLY A 481 -1.98 -6.72 -8.96
N LEU A 482 -1.96 -7.77 -8.14
CA LEU A 482 -1.96 -9.15 -8.61
C LEU A 482 -3.37 -9.60 -9.00
N ASP A 483 -3.47 -10.71 -9.73
CA ASP A 483 -4.73 -11.35 -10.08
C ASP A 483 -5.10 -12.43 -9.03
N PRO A 484 -6.23 -12.30 -8.31
CA PRO A 484 -6.68 -13.30 -7.35
C PRO A 484 -7.04 -14.67 -7.96
N SER A 485 -7.29 -14.70 -9.26
CA SER A 485 -7.85 -15.86 -9.98
C SER A 485 -6.80 -16.93 -10.33
N LEU A 486 -5.52 -16.59 -10.20
CA LEU A 486 -4.41 -17.50 -10.50
C LEU A 486 -3.60 -17.78 -9.23
N GLY A 487 -3.78 -18.97 -8.64
CA GLY A 487 -3.01 -19.45 -7.49
C GLY A 487 -1.87 -20.39 -7.90
N PHE A 488 -0.89 -20.55 -7.02
CA PHE A 488 0.26 -21.45 -7.22
C PHE A 488 0.05 -22.82 -6.57
N PHE A 489 -0.81 -22.91 -5.55
CA PHE A 489 -1.10 -24.17 -4.86
C PHE A 489 -2.54 -24.65 -5.12
N HIS A 490 -3.53 -23.79 -4.91
CA HIS A 490 -4.91 -24.07 -5.29
C HIS A 490 -5.12 -23.88 -6.80
N ARG A 491 -5.61 -24.92 -7.47
CA ARG A 491 -5.94 -24.88 -8.91
C ARG A 491 -7.24 -24.10 -9.18
N PRO A 492 -7.31 -23.33 -10.27
CA PRO A 492 -8.55 -22.68 -10.71
C PRO A 492 -9.51 -23.73 -11.31
N ARG A 493 -10.31 -24.38 -10.46
CA ARG A 493 -11.33 -25.36 -10.89
C ARG A 493 -12.77 -24.90 -10.66
N SER A 494 -12.96 -23.75 -10.03
CA SER A 494 -14.28 -23.21 -9.64
C SER A 494 -14.28 -21.68 -9.66
N GLN A 495 -15.39 -21.05 -9.26
CA GLN A 495 -15.49 -19.59 -9.06
C GLN A 495 -14.71 -19.06 -7.84
N ALA A 496 -13.90 -19.90 -7.17
CA ALA A 496 -13.12 -19.49 -6.01
C ALA A 496 -11.82 -18.79 -6.43
N PRO A 497 -11.38 -17.71 -5.74
CA PRO A 497 -10.12 -17.01 -6.01
C PRO A 497 -8.93 -17.80 -5.44
N PRO A 498 -8.18 -18.58 -6.24
CA PRO A 498 -7.24 -19.56 -5.71
C PRO A 498 -6.02 -18.91 -5.04
N LEU A 499 -5.54 -17.76 -5.53
CA LEU A 499 -4.43 -17.05 -4.89
C LEU A 499 -4.83 -16.55 -3.50
N ALA A 500 -6.06 -16.08 -3.34
CA ALA A 500 -6.55 -15.62 -2.04
C ALA A 500 -6.71 -16.80 -1.07
N LEU A 501 -7.11 -17.97 -1.57
CA LEU A 501 -7.13 -19.21 -0.79
C LEU A 501 -5.72 -19.67 -0.40
N ASP A 502 -4.73 -19.52 -1.28
CA ASP A 502 -3.33 -19.80 -0.96
C ASP A 502 -2.85 -18.88 0.16
N LEU A 503 -2.94 -17.56 -0.03
CA LEU A 503 -2.40 -16.58 0.89
C LEU A 503 -3.11 -16.55 2.24
N MET A 504 -4.42 -16.83 2.30
CA MET A 504 -5.14 -16.84 3.57
C MET A 504 -4.61 -17.90 4.53
N GLU A 505 -4.00 -18.99 4.05
CA GLU A 505 -3.47 -20.06 4.91
C GLU A 505 -2.41 -19.57 5.90
N LEU A 506 -1.65 -18.51 5.56
CA LEU A 506 -0.69 -17.88 6.47
C LEU A 506 -1.37 -17.25 7.70
N PHE A 507 -2.64 -16.87 7.54
CA PHE A 507 -3.34 -15.98 8.46
C PHE A 507 -4.52 -16.63 9.19
N ARG A 508 -4.98 -17.80 8.76
CA ARG A 508 -6.11 -18.52 9.39
C ARG A 508 -5.92 -18.68 10.90
N VAL A 509 -4.79 -19.24 11.31
CA VAL A 509 -4.50 -19.44 12.73
C VAL A 509 -4.35 -18.09 13.47
N PRO A 510 -3.44 -17.17 13.10
CA PRO A 510 -3.19 -15.98 13.91
C PRO A 510 -4.34 -14.95 13.93
N LEU A 511 -5.13 -14.84 12.86
CA LEU A 511 -6.20 -13.84 12.72
C LEU A 511 -7.62 -14.39 12.93
N VAL A 512 -7.84 -15.70 12.87
CA VAL A 512 -9.19 -16.28 13.01
C VAL A 512 -9.23 -17.35 14.09
N ASP A 513 -8.47 -18.44 13.96
CA ASP A 513 -8.62 -19.59 14.87
C ASP A 513 -8.28 -19.19 16.31
N LEU A 514 -7.14 -18.52 16.51
CA LEU A 514 -6.73 -18.05 17.83
C LEU A 514 -7.75 -17.11 18.49
N PRO A 515 -8.16 -15.98 17.86
CA PRO A 515 -9.10 -15.06 18.49
C PRO A 515 -10.51 -15.66 18.65
N VAL A 516 -10.97 -16.52 17.74
CA VAL A 516 -12.26 -17.21 17.89
C VAL A 516 -12.22 -18.12 19.11
N ILE A 517 -11.27 -19.05 19.18
CA ILE A 517 -11.13 -19.96 20.32
C ILE A 517 -10.94 -19.19 21.63
N ALA A 518 -10.11 -18.14 21.62
CA ALA A 518 -9.92 -17.30 22.80
C ALA A 518 -11.21 -16.59 23.26
N SER A 519 -12.05 -16.12 22.32
CA SER A 519 -13.33 -15.47 22.66
C SER A 519 -14.35 -16.46 23.24
N ILE A 520 -14.35 -17.71 22.74
CA ILE A 520 -15.19 -18.79 23.27
C ILE A 520 -14.75 -19.15 24.69
N ASN A 521 -13.44 -19.37 24.90
CA ASN A 521 -12.91 -19.72 26.22
C ASN A 521 -13.08 -18.59 27.26
N ARG A 522 -13.20 -17.34 26.81
CA ARG A 522 -13.55 -16.18 27.65
C ARG A 522 -15.06 -16.01 27.86
N LYS A 523 -15.88 -16.94 27.35
CA LYS A 523 -17.34 -16.96 27.48
C LYS A 523 -18.01 -15.66 27.01
N GLN A 524 -17.52 -15.11 25.88
CA GLN A 524 -18.01 -13.84 25.33
C GLN A 524 -19.29 -13.98 24.50
N TRP A 525 -19.78 -15.20 24.32
CA TRP A 525 -20.87 -15.53 23.41
C TRP A 525 -22.10 -15.98 24.19
N ASP A 526 -23.24 -15.42 23.82
CA ASP A 526 -24.56 -15.82 24.29
C ASP A 526 -25.16 -16.79 23.26
N ILE A 527 -25.53 -17.99 23.70
CA ILE A 527 -25.97 -19.08 22.82
C ILE A 527 -27.35 -18.83 22.18
N GLU A 528 -28.16 -17.95 22.77
CA GLU A 528 -29.52 -17.61 22.34
C GLU A 528 -29.54 -16.36 21.48
N THR A 529 -28.76 -15.32 21.85
CA THR A 529 -28.83 -14.03 21.15
C THR A 529 -27.81 -13.87 20.03
N ASP A 530 -26.67 -14.55 20.09
CA ASP A 530 -25.58 -14.37 19.11
C ASP A 530 -25.68 -15.30 17.90
N PHE A 531 -26.60 -16.27 17.93
CA PHE A 531 -26.72 -17.32 16.92
C PHE A 531 -28.16 -17.53 16.46
N ASP A 532 -28.33 -17.73 15.16
CA ASP A 532 -29.59 -18.13 14.55
C ASP A 532 -29.50 -19.59 14.12
N ILE A 533 -30.40 -20.43 14.63
CA ILE A 533 -30.44 -21.87 14.33
C ILE A 533 -31.67 -22.18 13.48
N ALA A 534 -31.44 -22.77 12.32
CA ALA A 534 -32.49 -23.23 11.41
C ALA A 534 -32.24 -24.70 11.02
N GLY A 535 -32.95 -25.62 11.69
CA GLY A 535 -32.72 -27.06 11.53
C GLY A 535 -31.31 -27.46 11.98
N GLN A 536 -30.50 -28.02 11.07
CA GLN A 536 -29.10 -28.36 11.34
C GLN A 536 -28.10 -27.24 10.99
N GLN A 537 -28.58 -26.06 10.60
CA GLN A 537 -27.73 -24.96 10.17
C GLN A 537 -27.62 -23.92 11.29
N VAL A 538 -26.38 -23.52 11.57
CA VAL A 538 -26.08 -22.48 12.56
C VAL A 538 -25.45 -21.28 11.87
N TRP A 539 -26.04 -20.11 12.08
CA TRP A 539 -25.58 -18.82 11.57
C TRP A 539 -25.33 -17.86 12.75
N LEU A 540 -24.60 -16.78 12.48
CA LEU A 540 -24.47 -15.69 13.44
C LEU A 540 -25.63 -14.72 13.25
N SER A 541 -26.24 -14.31 14.36
CA SER A 541 -27.18 -13.20 14.38
C SER A 541 -26.49 -11.88 14.05
N ASP A 542 -27.25 -10.80 13.90
CA ASP A 542 -26.70 -9.45 13.70
C ASP A 542 -25.76 -9.04 14.85
N GLU A 543 -26.12 -9.37 16.10
CA GLU A 543 -25.30 -9.10 17.28
C GLU A 543 -24.05 -9.98 17.31
N GLY A 544 -24.19 -11.28 16.98
CA GLY A 544 -23.05 -12.19 16.87
C GLY A 544 -22.05 -11.73 15.80
N ARG A 545 -22.54 -11.24 14.65
CA ARG A 545 -21.70 -10.66 13.58
C ARG A 545 -20.98 -9.40 14.04
N LYS A 546 -21.65 -8.47 14.74
CA LYS A 546 -21.02 -7.26 15.30
C LYS A 546 -19.89 -7.62 16.27
N LYS A 547 -20.14 -8.55 17.19
CA LYS A 547 -19.14 -9.04 18.15
C LYS A 547 -17.92 -9.63 17.43
N LEU A 548 -18.15 -10.52 16.46
CA LEU A 548 -17.04 -11.17 15.75
C LEU A 548 -16.23 -10.19 14.90
N ILE A 549 -16.89 -9.23 14.23
CA ILE A 549 -16.21 -8.15 13.50
C ILE A 549 -15.32 -7.35 14.44
N SER A 550 -15.82 -6.97 15.62
CA SER A 550 -15.03 -6.23 16.59
C SER A 550 -13.81 -7.03 17.07
N ILE A 551 -13.94 -8.33 17.30
CA ILE A 551 -12.83 -9.21 17.70
C ILE A 551 -11.79 -9.29 16.58
N TYR A 552 -12.24 -9.48 15.34
CA TYR A 552 -11.39 -9.60 14.16
C TYR A 552 -10.64 -8.30 13.84
N GLU A 553 -11.33 -7.16 13.76
CA GLU A 553 -10.72 -5.86 13.45
C GLU A 553 -9.70 -5.45 14.54
N ARG A 554 -10.01 -5.71 15.82
CA ARG A 554 -9.05 -5.49 16.90
C ARG A 554 -7.81 -6.37 16.71
N ARG A 555 -8.00 -7.66 16.45
CA ARG A 555 -6.89 -8.58 16.21
C ARG A 555 -6.05 -8.18 14.99
N LYS A 556 -6.67 -7.64 13.95
CA LYS A 556 -5.98 -7.13 12.76
C LYS A 556 -5.09 -5.91 13.05
N SER A 557 -5.48 -5.09 14.02
CA SER A 557 -4.69 -3.94 14.50
C SER A 557 -3.54 -4.31 15.45
N ASP A 558 -3.51 -5.54 15.98
CA ASP A 558 -2.42 -5.97 16.85
C ASP A 558 -1.08 -5.97 16.09
N TYR A 559 -0.05 -5.49 16.78
CA TYR A 559 1.32 -5.52 16.28
C TYR A 559 1.99 -6.86 16.60
N TRP A 560 2.71 -7.37 15.60
CA TRP A 560 3.53 -8.56 15.76
C TRP A 560 4.91 -8.38 15.15
N ARG A 561 5.92 -8.91 15.84
CA ARG A 561 7.30 -8.84 15.38
C ARG A 561 7.61 -9.96 14.40
N HIS A 562 7.73 -9.61 13.11
CA HIS A 562 8.07 -10.56 12.05
C HIS A 562 9.43 -11.24 12.33
N PRO A 563 9.53 -12.58 12.32
CA PRO A 563 10.68 -13.32 12.85
C PRO A 563 11.94 -13.15 12.01
N VAL A 564 11.79 -12.98 10.69
CA VAL A 564 12.92 -12.81 9.77
C VAL A 564 13.28 -11.34 9.60
N LEU A 565 12.28 -10.49 9.38
CA LEU A 565 12.49 -9.04 9.16
C LEU A 565 12.80 -8.30 10.48
N ARG A 566 12.50 -8.92 11.62
CA ARG A 566 12.65 -8.38 12.99
C ARG A 566 11.93 -7.06 13.22
N ARG A 567 10.90 -6.76 12.41
CA ARG A 567 10.05 -5.54 12.45
C ARG A 567 8.73 -5.82 13.13
N SER A 568 8.24 -4.87 13.92
CA SER A 568 6.88 -4.88 14.46
C SER A 568 5.95 -4.24 13.43
N LEU A 569 4.95 -4.99 12.98
CA LEU A 569 3.95 -4.54 12.00
C LEU A 569 2.57 -4.96 12.47
N SER A 570 1.54 -4.18 12.14
CA SER A 570 0.16 -4.61 12.31
C SER A 570 -0.12 -5.85 11.44
N TYR A 571 -1.05 -6.73 11.83
CA TYR A 571 -1.44 -7.84 10.97
C TYR A 571 -2.03 -7.38 9.63
N SER A 572 -2.72 -6.24 9.61
CA SER A 572 -3.15 -5.57 8.37
C SER A 572 -1.97 -5.37 7.42
N ARG A 573 -0.88 -4.77 7.91
CA ARG A 573 0.31 -4.51 7.12
C ARG A 573 1.06 -5.79 6.73
N ILE A 574 1.07 -6.81 7.60
CA ILE A 574 1.69 -8.10 7.30
C ILE A 574 0.98 -8.80 6.14
N MET A 575 -0.35 -8.71 6.05
CA MET A 575 -1.10 -9.29 4.91
C MET A 575 -0.66 -8.69 3.58
N GLU A 576 -0.59 -7.36 3.49
CA GLU A 576 -0.09 -6.69 2.28
C GLU A 576 1.39 -7.02 2.02
N LEU A 577 2.21 -7.04 3.07
CA LEU A 577 3.63 -7.38 2.97
C LEU A 577 3.83 -8.78 2.39
N GLU A 578 3.14 -9.82 2.87
CA GLU A 578 3.28 -11.18 2.34
C GLU A 578 2.87 -11.28 0.86
N VAL A 579 1.87 -10.51 0.41
CA VAL A 579 1.52 -10.41 -1.02
C VAL A 579 2.66 -9.77 -1.82
N ARG A 580 3.31 -8.73 -1.29
CA ARG A 580 4.46 -8.09 -1.94
C ARG A 580 5.72 -8.96 -1.91
N LEU A 581 5.94 -9.72 -0.84
CA LEU A 581 7.02 -10.69 -0.74
C LEU A 581 6.81 -11.83 -1.74
N LEU A 582 5.56 -12.28 -1.90
CA LEU A 582 5.20 -13.23 -2.96
C LEU A 582 5.56 -12.66 -4.33
N GLU A 583 5.20 -11.40 -4.63
CA GLU A 583 5.56 -10.76 -5.89
C GLU A 583 7.07 -10.84 -6.17
N LYS A 584 7.91 -10.64 -5.15
CA LYS A 584 9.36 -10.68 -5.30
C LYS A 584 9.93 -12.06 -5.66
N GLU A 585 9.21 -13.15 -5.40
CA GLU A 585 9.69 -14.52 -5.67
C GLU A 585 9.97 -14.77 -7.15
N TRP A 586 9.32 -14.04 -8.05
CA TRP A 586 9.56 -14.10 -9.51
C TRP A 586 10.22 -12.84 -10.07
N MET A 587 10.83 -12.03 -9.21
CA MET A 587 11.54 -10.79 -9.58
C MET A 587 13.04 -10.87 -9.29
N ASN A 588 13.60 -12.08 -9.13
CA ASN A 588 14.98 -12.31 -8.69
C ASN A 588 15.33 -11.64 -7.33
N GLU A 589 14.31 -11.38 -6.50
CA GLU A 589 14.43 -10.79 -5.15
C GLU A 589 13.72 -11.67 -4.11
N GLY A 590 13.55 -12.95 -4.42
CA GLY A 590 12.76 -13.92 -3.66
C GLY A 590 13.46 -14.49 -2.43
N GLY A 591 12.76 -15.37 -1.72
CA GLY A 591 13.28 -16.10 -0.57
C GLY A 591 12.71 -15.64 0.77
N LEU A 592 11.83 -14.65 0.81
CA LEU A 592 11.24 -14.13 2.06
C LEU A 592 9.76 -14.46 2.23
N PHE A 593 9.05 -14.83 1.16
CA PHE A 593 7.64 -15.20 1.22
C PHE A 593 7.38 -16.40 2.14
N ALA A 594 6.27 -16.37 2.89
CA ALA A 594 5.80 -17.44 3.77
C ALA A 594 6.82 -17.85 4.86
N ARG A 595 7.68 -16.91 5.26
CA ARG A 595 8.61 -17.09 6.38
C ARG A 595 8.05 -16.59 7.71
N MET A 596 6.86 -15.99 7.74
CA MET A 596 6.16 -15.74 9.00
C MET A 596 5.82 -17.07 9.67
N ARG A 597 6.19 -17.22 10.95
CA ARG A 597 5.88 -18.39 11.76
C ARG A 597 5.37 -17.95 13.12
N LEU A 598 4.21 -18.47 13.52
CA LEU A 598 3.74 -18.37 14.89
C LEU A 598 4.75 -19.08 15.81
N ARG A 599 5.37 -18.30 16.69
CA ARG A 599 6.19 -18.82 17.78
C ARG A 599 5.31 -19.35 18.90
#